data_AF-A0A117SJI8-F1
#
_entry.id   AF-A0A117SJI8-F1
#
_cell.length_a   1.000
_cell.length_b   1.000
_cell.length_c   1.000
_cell.angle_alpha   90.00
_cell.angle_beta   90.00
_cell.angle_gamma   90.00
#
_symmetry.space_group_name_H-M   'P 1'
#
loop_
_entity.id
_entity.type
_entity.pdbx_description
1 polymer ?
#
loop_
_entity_poly.entity_id
_entity_poly.type
_entity_poly.pdbx_seq_one_letter_code
_entity_poly.pdbx_strand_id
1 'polypeptide(L)'
;MDITPYVVGNKSRIEVQEQRRLTYYKKAHEIAEKIAKALREEFPDVEVYLIGSLTTDLFDIDSDIDIAVKQLAEEDFFKAYRIAEDIAEPFPLDFIQFEFAQQSMKERIARDGVRI
;
A
#
# COMPACT_ATOMS: atom_id res chain seq x y z
N MET A 1 8.48 -44.86 -3.93
CA MET A 1 9.09 -43.63 -3.38
C MET A 1 8.03 -43.00 -2.49
N ASP A 2 8.22 -43.04 -1.17
CA ASP A 2 7.25 -42.55 -0.20
C ASP A 2 7.41 -41.03 -0.04
N ILE A 3 6.51 -40.27 -0.67
CA ILE A 3 6.53 -38.79 -0.70
C ILE A 3 5.88 -38.15 0.53
N THR A 4 5.35 -38.96 1.45
CA THR A 4 4.58 -38.50 2.61
C THR A 4 5.36 -37.57 3.56
N PRO A 5 6.68 -37.72 3.79
CA PRO A 5 7.45 -36.76 4.62
C PRO A 5 7.58 -35.38 3.97
N TYR A 6 7.48 -35.29 2.64
CA TYR A 6 7.62 -34.04 1.88
C TYR A 6 6.34 -33.18 1.96
N VAL A 7 5.17 -33.82 2.08
CA VAL A 7 3.86 -33.14 2.10
C VAL A 7 3.54 -32.52 3.46
N VAL A 8 4.00 -33.13 4.56
CA VAL A 8 3.68 -32.69 5.93
C VAL A 8 4.48 -31.45 6.35
N GLY A 9 5.77 -31.38 6.01
CA GLY A 9 6.59 -30.17 6.26
C GLY A 9 6.18 -28.97 5.40
N ASN A 10 5.54 -29.22 4.25
CA ASN A 10 5.09 -28.16 3.34
C ASN A 10 3.84 -27.44 3.88
N LYS A 11 2.90 -28.18 4.49
CA LYS A 11 1.64 -27.60 4.99
C LYS A 11 1.85 -26.60 6.11
N SER A 12 2.65 -26.94 7.13
CA SER A 12 2.96 -26.02 8.24
C SER A 12 3.78 -24.80 7.78
N ARG A 13 4.64 -24.96 6.75
CA ARG A 13 5.38 -23.83 6.17
C ARG A 13 4.47 -22.88 5.40
N ILE A 14 3.52 -23.43 4.64
CA ILE A 14 2.50 -22.65 3.91
C ILE A 14 1.64 -21.87 4.90
N GLU A 15 1.15 -22.50 5.97
CA GLU A 15 0.33 -21.86 7.00
C GLU A 15 1.09 -20.72 7.71
N VAL A 16 2.36 -20.93 8.06
CA VAL A 16 3.21 -19.89 8.68
C VAL A 16 3.50 -18.73 7.72
N GLN A 17 3.77 -19.02 6.44
CA GLN A 17 3.97 -17.99 5.42
C GLN A 17 2.70 -17.18 5.17
N GLU A 18 1.56 -17.84 5.08
CA GLU A 18 0.26 -17.19 4.91
C GLU A 18 -0.10 -16.32 6.11
N GLN A 19 0.12 -16.79 7.34
CA GLN A 19 -0.11 -15.98 8.54
C GLN A 19 0.82 -14.76 8.61
N ARG A 20 2.08 -14.91 8.18
CA ARG A 20 3.03 -13.78 8.09
C ARG A 20 2.58 -12.77 7.03
N ARG A 21 2.16 -13.23 5.85
CA ARG A 21 1.63 -12.38 4.77
C ARG A 21 0.41 -11.60 5.22
N LEU A 22 -0.56 -12.26 5.87
CA LEU A 22 -1.75 -11.60 6.42
C LEU A 22 -1.41 -10.57 7.51
N THR A 23 -0.43 -10.88 8.35
CA THR A 23 0.01 -9.95 9.40
C THR A 23 0.71 -8.73 8.79
N TYR A 24 1.55 -8.94 7.78
CA TYR A 24 2.24 -7.88 7.06
C TYR A 24 1.23 -7.00 6.30
N TYR A 25 0.26 -7.60 5.61
CA TYR A 25 -0.84 -6.92 4.92
C TYR A 25 -1.61 -5.99 5.86
N LYS A 26 -2.05 -6.50 7.03
CA LYS A 26 -2.79 -5.70 8.01
C LYS A 26 -1.97 -4.50 8.48
N LYS A 27 -0.67 -4.69 8.76
CA LYS A 27 0.21 -3.59 9.19
C LYS A 27 0.37 -2.54 8.10
N ALA A 28 0.60 -2.95 6.86
CA ALA A 28 0.74 -2.03 5.73
C ALA A 28 -0.56 -1.23 5.51
N HIS A 29 -1.73 -1.89 5.61
CA HIS A 29 -3.02 -1.21 5.52
C HIS A 29 -3.24 -0.22 6.67
N GLU A 30 -2.93 -0.60 7.91
CA GLU A 30 -3.00 0.31 9.07
C GLU A 30 -2.08 1.52 8.93
N ILE A 31 -0.90 1.35 8.32
CA ILE A 31 0.03 2.45 8.04
C ILE A 31 -0.53 3.35 6.94
N ALA A 32 -1.08 2.79 5.87
CA ALA A 32 -1.71 3.57 4.82
C ALA A 32 -2.89 4.41 5.35
N GLU A 33 -3.72 3.86 6.24
CA GLU A 33 -4.79 4.60 6.91
C GLU A 33 -4.24 5.76 7.76
N LYS A 34 -3.13 5.55 8.48
CA LYS A 34 -2.47 6.63 9.25
C LYS A 34 -1.93 7.73 8.35
N ILE A 35 -1.31 7.36 7.23
CA ILE A 35 -0.86 8.32 6.21
C ILE A 35 -2.05 9.12 5.70
N ALA A 36 -3.11 8.44 5.27
CA ALA A 36 -4.31 9.09 4.74
C ALA A 36 -4.94 10.07 5.74
N LYS A 37 -4.99 9.68 7.02
CA LYS A 37 -5.45 10.55 8.11
C LYS A 37 -4.55 11.77 8.28
N ALA A 38 -3.23 11.59 8.38
CA ALA A 38 -2.29 12.69 8.57
C ALA A 38 -2.32 13.69 7.40
N LEU A 39 -2.42 13.18 6.17
CA LEU A 39 -2.54 14.02 4.98
C LEU A 39 -3.84 14.81 4.96
N ARG A 40 -4.97 14.24 5.39
CA ARG A 40 -6.23 14.99 5.50
C ARG A 40 -6.23 16.03 6.62
N GLU A 41 -5.49 15.78 7.69
CA GLU A 41 -5.35 16.76 8.78
C GLU A 41 -4.53 17.98 8.33
N GLU A 42 -3.49 17.77 7.53
CA GLU A 42 -2.65 18.85 7.00
C GLU A 42 -3.24 19.52 5.73
N PHE A 43 -3.90 18.73 4.88
CA PHE A 43 -4.45 19.14 3.59
C PHE A 43 -5.93 18.69 3.47
N PRO A 44 -6.90 19.49 3.95
CA PRO A 44 -8.29 19.04 4.12
C PRO A 44 -9.02 18.57 2.85
N ASP A 45 -8.62 19.09 1.69
CA ASP A 45 -9.28 18.82 0.42
C ASP A 45 -8.71 17.59 -0.32
N VAL A 46 -7.68 16.94 0.22
CA VAL A 46 -7.03 15.82 -0.46
C VAL A 46 -7.85 14.53 -0.37
N GLU A 47 -7.89 13.81 -1.48
CA GLU A 47 -8.41 12.45 -1.52
C GLU A 47 -7.25 11.46 -1.61
N VAL A 48 -7.26 10.42 -0.78
CA VAL A 48 -6.19 9.42 -0.71
C VAL A 48 -6.73 8.08 -1.17
N TYR A 49 -5.98 7.42 -2.05
CA TYR A 49 -6.34 6.14 -2.67
C TYR A 49 -5.20 5.15 -2.48
N LEU A 50 -5.52 3.96 -2.00
CA LEU A 50 -4.65 2.78 -2.12
C LEU A 50 -4.70 2.25 -3.54
N ILE A 51 -3.56 1.81 -4.05
CA ILE A 51 -3.45 1.11 -5.32
C ILE A 51 -2.57 -0.14 -5.16
N GLY A 52 -2.37 -0.84 -6.28
CA GLY A 52 -1.34 -1.85 -6.38
C GLY A 52 -1.61 -3.09 -5.54
N SER A 53 -0.54 -3.58 -4.89
CA SER A 53 -0.58 -4.88 -4.21
C SER A 53 -1.56 -4.89 -3.03
N LEU A 54 -1.75 -3.75 -2.36
CA LEU A 54 -2.66 -3.60 -1.23
C LEU A 54 -4.15 -3.68 -1.60
N THR A 55 -4.51 -3.47 -2.87
CA THR A 55 -5.89 -3.60 -3.35
C THR A 55 -6.22 -4.99 -3.90
N THR A 56 -5.27 -5.93 -3.84
CA THR A 56 -5.42 -7.29 -4.39
C THR A 56 -4.92 -8.36 -3.42
N ASP A 57 -5.25 -9.63 -3.67
CA ASP A 57 -4.74 -10.77 -2.88
C ASP A 57 -3.24 -11.08 -3.15
N LEU A 58 -2.57 -10.27 -3.99
CA LEU A 58 -1.18 -10.48 -4.43
C LEU A 58 -0.14 -9.83 -3.50
N PHE A 59 -0.55 -9.25 -2.38
CA PHE A 59 0.37 -8.64 -1.41
C PHE A 59 1.30 -9.67 -0.79
N ASP A 60 2.61 -9.43 -0.88
CA ASP A 60 3.67 -10.27 -0.31
C ASP A 60 4.49 -9.50 0.75
N ILE A 61 5.38 -10.19 1.47
CA ILE A 61 6.15 -9.62 2.59
C ILE A 61 7.15 -8.52 2.19
N ASP A 62 7.44 -8.39 0.91
CA ASP A 62 8.33 -7.38 0.33
C ASP A 62 7.55 -6.36 -0.51
N SER A 63 6.22 -6.29 -0.34
CA SER A 63 5.38 -5.36 -1.08
C SER A 63 5.42 -3.94 -0.51
N ASP A 64 5.51 -2.97 -1.42
CA ASP A 64 5.49 -1.55 -1.12
C ASP A 64 4.07 -1.07 -0.79
N ILE A 65 3.95 0.04 -0.07
CA ILE A 65 2.71 0.76 0.13
C ILE A 65 2.54 1.73 -1.05
N ASP A 66 1.58 1.47 -1.93
CA ASP A 66 1.30 2.36 -3.06
C ASP A 66 0.12 3.29 -2.74
N ILE A 67 0.37 4.61 -2.70
CA ILE A 67 -0.64 5.63 -2.39
C ILE A 67 -0.70 6.66 -3.51
N ALA A 68 -1.93 6.92 -4.00
CA ALA A 68 -2.22 8.05 -4.86
C ALA A 68 -2.98 9.13 -4.08
N VAL A 69 -2.52 10.39 -4.20
CA VAL A 69 -3.15 11.56 -3.59
C VAL A 69 -3.67 12.49 -4.67
N LYS A 70 -4.92 12.90 -4.54
CA LYS A 70 -5.61 13.80 -5.47
C LYS A 70 -5.98 15.09 -4.75
N GLN A 71 -6.11 16.18 -5.51
CA GLN A 71 -6.38 17.54 -5.04
C GLN A 71 -5.24 18.13 -4.19
N LEU A 72 -4.03 17.58 -4.32
CA LEU A 72 -2.84 18.14 -3.69
C LEU A 72 -2.27 19.24 -4.59
N ALA A 73 -1.92 20.40 -4.02
CA ALA A 73 -1.21 21.45 -4.75
C ALA A 73 0.22 21.00 -5.09
N GLU A 74 0.79 21.51 -6.18
CA GLU A 74 2.14 21.14 -6.61
C GLU A 74 3.18 21.55 -5.57
N GLU A 75 3.04 22.74 -4.96
CA GLU A 75 3.94 23.24 -3.93
C GLU A 75 3.97 22.38 -2.65
N ASP A 76 2.89 21.65 -2.38
CA ASP A 76 2.73 20.84 -1.17
C ASP A 76 3.25 19.40 -1.34
N PHE A 77 3.61 19.00 -2.57
CA PHE A 77 4.02 17.63 -2.89
C PHE A 77 5.10 17.10 -1.94
N PHE A 78 6.20 17.83 -1.78
CA PHE A 78 7.33 17.39 -0.95
C PHE A 78 6.97 17.30 0.53
N LYS A 79 6.09 18.19 1.01
CA LYS A 79 5.62 18.19 2.39
C LYS A 79 4.71 16.99 2.67
N ALA A 80 3.75 16.75 1.78
CA ALA A 80 2.88 15.58 1.84
C ALA A 80 3.69 14.27 1.74
N TYR A 81 4.63 14.21 0.79
CA TYR A 81 5.53 13.07 0.64
C TYR A 81 6.31 12.80 1.94
N ARG A 82 6.85 13.84 2.59
CA ARG A 82 7.58 13.64 3.85
C ARG A 82 6.73 13.17 5.01
N ILE A 83 5.53 13.70 5.17
CA ILE A 83 4.58 13.20 6.18
C ILE A 83 4.29 11.72 5.93
N ALA A 84 4.06 11.34 4.67
CA ALA A 84 3.79 9.97 4.30
C ALA A 84 4.99 9.03 4.53
N GLU A 85 6.19 9.43 4.09
CA GLU A 85 7.44 8.68 4.22
C GLU A 85 7.79 8.42 5.69
N ASP A 86 7.70 9.45 6.55
CA ASP A 86 8.01 9.33 7.98
C ASP A 86 7.06 8.36 8.71
N ILE A 87 5.80 8.26 8.27
CA ILE A 87 4.81 7.32 8.82
C ILE A 87 4.96 5.92 8.20
N ALA A 88 5.38 5.85 6.93
CA ALA A 88 5.53 4.61 6.20
C ALA A 88 6.64 3.72 6.77
N GLU A 89 7.70 4.31 7.35
CA GLU A 89 8.83 3.55 7.89
C GLU A 89 8.37 2.41 8.83
N PRO A 90 8.87 1.17 8.64
CA PRO A 90 9.96 0.76 7.74
C PRO A 90 9.50 0.24 6.36
N PHE A 91 8.24 0.45 5.98
CA PHE A 91 7.70 -0.01 4.70
C PHE A 91 8.15 0.93 3.56
N PRO A 92 8.54 0.38 2.40
CA PRO A 92 8.74 1.21 1.22
C PRO A 92 7.41 1.85 0.80
N LEU A 93 7.48 3.08 0.29
CA LEU A 93 6.32 3.88 -0.11
C LEU A 93 6.48 4.33 -1.56
N ASP A 94 5.49 4.04 -2.41
CA ASP A 94 5.31 4.68 -3.70
C ASP A 94 4.20 5.74 -3.57
N PHE A 95 4.56 7.00 -3.75
CA PHE A 95 3.67 8.15 -3.54
C PHE A 95 3.42 8.89 -4.85
N ILE A 96 2.17 8.89 -5.30
CA ILE A 96 1.77 9.43 -6.60
C ILE A 96 0.84 10.62 -6.42
N GLN A 97 1.20 11.76 -6.98
CA GLN A 97 0.25 12.88 -7.13
C GLN A 97 -0.59 12.67 -8.38
N PHE A 98 -1.90 12.49 -8.19
CA PHE A 98 -2.82 12.13 -9.25
C PHE A 98 -2.80 13.15 -10.39
N GLU A 99 -2.75 14.45 -10.09
CA GLU A 99 -2.81 15.55 -11.05
C GLU A 99 -1.70 15.47 -12.10
N PHE A 100 -0.49 15.07 -11.68
CA PHE A 100 0.71 15.02 -12.51
C PHE A 100 1.07 13.61 -13.00
N ALA A 101 0.31 12.60 -12.58
CA ALA A 101 0.49 11.23 -13.07
C ALA A 101 0.21 11.10 -14.57
N GLN A 102 0.90 10.16 -15.23
CA GLN A 102 0.64 9.82 -16.63
C GLN A 102 -0.78 9.30 -16.82
N GLN A 103 -1.34 9.48 -18.02
CA GLN A 103 -2.74 9.14 -18.33
C GLN A 103 -3.07 7.66 -18.01
N SER A 104 -2.18 6.73 -18.34
CA SER A 104 -2.33 5.31 -18.02
C SER A 104 -2.43 5.05 -16.51
N MET A 105 -1.67 5.79 -15.71
CA MET A 105 -1.71 5.67 -14.24
C MET A 105 -3.01 6.24 -13.68
N LYS A 106 -3.46 7.40 -14.20
CA LYS A 106 -4.76 7.98 -13.82
C LYS A 106 -5.92 7.01 -14.08
N GLU A 107 -5.92 6.36 -15.23
CA GLU A 107 -6.92 5.35 -15.59
C GLU A 107 -6.88 4.13 -14.67
N ARG A 108 -5.69 3.69 -14.27
CA ARG A 108 -5.50 2.60 -13.32
C ARG A 108 -6.01 2.98 -11.93
N ILE A 109 -5.64 4.16 -11.42
CA ILE A 109 -6.14 4.66 -10.13
C ILE A 109 -7.67 4.77 -10.13
N ALA A 110 -8.26 5.27 -11.22
CA ALA A 110 -9.71 5.39 -11.35
C ALA A 110 -10.45 4.04 -11.39
N ARG A 111 -9.80 2.99 -11.91
CA ARG A 111 -10.40 1.66 -12.05
C ARG A 111 -10.22 0.79 -10.81
N ASP A 112 -9.00 0.76 -10.28
CA ASP A 112 -8.55 -0.21 -9.28
C ASP A 112 -8.27 0.43 -7.91
N GLY A 113 -8.28 1.76 -7.83
CA GLY A 113 -7.97 2.50 -6.62
C GLY A 113 -9.07 2.40 -5.57
N VAL A 114 -8.68 2.13 -4.32
CA VAL A 114 -9.59 2.08 -3.17
C VAL A 114 -9.38 3.32 -2.33
N ARG A 115 -10.42 4.14 -2.19
CA ARG A 115 -10.37 5.34 -1.35
C ARG A 115 -10.28 4.95 0.13
N ILE A 116 -9.34 5.54 0.86
CA ILE A 116 -9.09 5.35 2.30
C ILE A 116 -9.00 6.68 3.03
#